data_AF-A0A8J6DNB0-F1
#
_entry.id   AF-A0A8J6DNB0-F1
#
_cell.length_a   1.000
_cell.length_b   1.000
_cell.length_c   1.000
_cell.angle_alpha   90.00
_cell.angle_beta   90.00
_cell.angle_gamma   90.00
#
_symmetry.space_group_name_H-M   'P 1'
#
loop_
_entity.id
_entity.type
_entity.pdbx_description
1 polymer ?
#
loop_
_entity_poly.entity_id
_entity_poly.type
_entity_poly.pdbx_seq_one_letter_code
_entity_poly.pdbx_strand_id
1 'polypeptide(L)'
;GTTRGGKRPGPTRPHPPGRAPARPNHCRGAGGGLGNLAVPAPAAPAPSPRVLPPPGRSPLPTVLPPRGKAGSRPSRRASCAPHTPPAALGAVPAHPSRGSGGAACSQPWRCLSRPQRASLGASGKMLGPSRLTFVLLAAAVTCAVAQHAPPWTEDCRKSTYPPSGPTYRGPVPWYTINLDLPPYKRWHELMADKASMLKILVNSLKEVVNAFVPSGKVMQIVDQKLPGMLGNFPGPFEEEMKGIAAVTGIPLGEIISFNIFYEFFTICTSIVTEDQKGHLLHGRNMDFGVFLGWNTNNNSWVVTEELKPLTVNLDFQRNNKTVFKASSFAGYVGMLTGFKPGLFSLTLNERFSPNGGYMGVLEWILGKKDAMWIGFITRSVLENSTSYEEAKNILTKTKILAPAYFILGGNKSGEGCVITRGRKTALDVYELNAKKGRWYVAQTNYDRWKNPFFLDDRRTPTKMCLNRTSQQNISFATMYDVLSTKPVLNKLTVFTTLMDVTKGQLETYLRDCPDPCIGW
;
A
#
# COMPACT_ATOMS: atom_id res chain seq x y z
N GLY A 1 -57.77 -52.02 7.48
CA GLY A 1 -59.20 -52.11 7.15
C GLY A 1 -59.64 -50.90 6.32
N THR A 2 -60.87 -50.92 5.83
CA THR A 2 -61.79 -49.76 5.65
C THR A 2 -61.18 -48.40 5.23
N THR A 3 -61.22 -47.96 3.95
CA THR A 3 -62.35 -47.31 3.21
C THR A 3 -62.66 -45.85 3.67
N ARG A 4 -62.99 -44.84 2.82
CA ARG A 4 -63.31 -44.77 1.36
C ARG A 4 -63.37 -43.29 0.85
N GLY A 5 -63.23 -43.07 -0.47
CA GLY A 5 -63.83 -41.93 -1.24
C GLY A 5 -63.03 -40.61 -1.32
N GLY A 6 -63.10 -39.78 -2.38
CA GLY A 6 -63.86 -39.81 -3.65
C GLY A 6 -63.19 -38.96 -4.78
N LYS A 7 -63.79 -38.81 -5.98
CA LYS A 7 -63.13 -38.28 -7.21
C LYS A 7 -63.72 -36.97 -7.81
N ARG A 8 -62.87 -36.30 -8.62
CA ARG A 8 -63.09 -35.22 -9.64
C ARG A 8 -64.25 -35.48 -10.65
N PRO A 9 -64.86 -34.47 -11.35
CA PRO A 9 -64.23 -33.64 -12.41
C PRO A 9 -64.68 -32.15 -12.56
N GLY A 10 -64.16 -31.43 -13.59
CA GLY A 10 -64.58 -30.06 -14.06
C GLY A 10 -65.36 -30.12 -15.40
N PRO A 11 -65.27 -29.17 -16.38
CA PRO A 11 -64.50 -27.90 -16.51
C PRO A 11 -65.31 -26.68 -17.10
N THR A 12 -64.69 -25.52 -17.44
CA THR A 12 -64.96 -24.62 -18.64
C THR A 12 -64.14 -23.28 -18.66
N ARG A 13 -64.30 -22.44 -19.72
CA ARG A 13 -63.58 -21.19 -20.16
C ARG A 13 -64.58 -20.29 -20.98
N PRO A 14 -64.25 -19.11 -21.61
CA PRO A 14 -63.47 -17.90 -21.20
C PRO A 14 -64.04 -16.50 -21.67
N HIS A 15 -63.55 -15.36 -21.12
CA HIS A 15 -63.34 -14.01 -21.76
C HIS A 15 -64.53 -13.18 -22.38
N PRO A 16 -64.36 -11.88 -22.81
CA PRO A 16 -63.29 -10.87 -22.60
C PRO A 16 -63.70 -9.46 -21.98
N PRO A 17 -63.88 -8.26 -22.62
CA PRO A 17 -63.54 -6.95 -21.96
C PRO A 17 -64.41 -5.65 -22.21
N GLY A 18 -64.10 -4.53 -21.54
CA GLY A 18 -64.55 -3.13 -21.82
C GLY A 18 -64.97 -2.33 -20.56
N ARG A 19 -65.09 -0.98 -20.49
CA ARG A 19 -64.68 0.18 -21.33
C ARG A 19 -64.72 1.46 -20.41
N ALA A 20 -64.14 2.60 -20.80
CA ALA A 20 -64.10 3.84 -19.98
C ALA A 20 -65.30 4.80 -20.20
N PRO A 21 -65.53 5.79 -19.32
CA PRO A 21 -65.81 7.16 -19.81
C PRO A 21 -65.26 8.37 -18.99
N ALA A 22 -64.99 9.45 -19.74
CA ALA A 22 -65.08 10.91 -19.52
C ALA A 22 -65.04 11.65 -18.13
N ARG A 23 -64.58 12.92 -18.21
CA ARG A 23 -64.70 13.99 -17.18
C ARG A 23 -66.07 14.72 -17.25
N PRO A 24 -66.34 15.68 -16.34
CA PRO A 24 -66.52 17.05 -16.85
C PRO A 24 -65.94 18.23 -16.01
N ASN A 25 -65.48 19.26 -16.74
CA ASN A 25 -65.68 20.71 -16.60
C ASN A 25 -65.16 21.61 -15.43
N HIS A 26 -64.39 22.62 -15.88
CA HIS A 26 -64.37 24.06 -15.50
C HIS A 26 -63.79 24.50 -14.13
N CYS A 27 -63.25 25.72 -13.98
CA CYS A 27 -63.28 26.90 -14.88
C CYS A 27 -61.95 27.69 -15.01
N ARG A 28 -62.02 28.79 -15.78
CA ARG A 28 -61.03 29.86 -16.09
C ARG A 28 -60.44 30.48 -14.80
N GLY A 29 -59.31 31.22 -14.74
CA GLY A 29 -58.49 31.99 -15.71
C GLY A 29 -57.94 33.24 -14.95
N ALA A 30 -57.12 34.16 -15.48
CA ALA A 30 -56.35 34.27 -16.72
C ALA A 30 -55.30 35.41 -16.61
N GLY A 31 -54.25 35.40 -17.46
CA GLY A 31 -53.31 36.53 -17.68
C GLY A 31 -52.15 36.69 -16.66
N GLY A 32 -51.01 37.29 -17.00
CA GLY A 32 -50.56 37.76 -18.33
C GLY A 32 -49.30 38.66 -18.26
N GLY A 33 -48.50 38.68 -19.34
CA GLY A 33 -47.25 39.45 -19.48
C GLY A 33 -46.00 38.66 -19.06
N LEU A 34 -45.10 38.20 -19.96
CA LEU A 34 -44.23 38.89 -20.94
C LEU A 34 -43.09 39.71 -20.30
N GLY A 35 -41.86 39.24 -20.53
CA GLY A 35 -40.61 39.87 -20.13
C GLY A 35 -39.41 39.07 -20.66
N ASN A 36 -38.99 39.34 -21.89
CA ASN A 36 -37.87 38.66 -22.54
C ASN A 36 -36.52 39.04 -21.90
N LEU A 37 -35.58 38.09 -21.78
CA LEU A 37 -34.14 38.39 -21.87
C LEU A 37 -33.30 37.16 -22.29
N ALA A 38 -32.65 37.30 -23.45
CA ALA A 38 -31.46 36.60 -23.95
C ALA A 38 -31.21 35.10 -23.60
N VAL A 39 -31.47 34.22 -24.57
CA VAL A 39 -30.71 32.97 -24.76
C VAL A 39 -29.51 33.27 -25.67
N PRO A 40 -28.26 32.90 -25.32
CA PRO A 40 -27.12 33.04 -26.22
C PRO A 40 -27.19 32.04 -27.39
N ALA A 41 -26.98 32.52 -28.62
CA ALA A 41 -26.87 31.66 -29.80
C ALA A 41 -25.51 30.91 -29.84
N PRO A 42 -25.44 29.72 -30.46
CA PRO A 42 -24.18 28.96 -30.55
C PRO A 42 -23.17 29.65 -31.47
N ALA A 43 -21.90 29.63 -31.08
CA ALA A 43 -20.81 30.17 -31.90
C ALA A 43 -20.52 29.30 -33.13
N ALA A 44 -20.31 29.95 -34.27
CA ALA A 44 -19.88 29.28 -35.51
C ALA A 44 -18.42 28.78 -35.41
N PRO A 45 -18.04 27.70 -36.11
CA PRO A 45 -16.69 27.13 -36.02
C PRO A 45 -15.64 28.03 -36.69
N ALA A 46 -14.50 28.20 -36.00
CA ALA A 46 -13.32 28.84 -36.57
C ALA A 46 -12.65 27.94 -37.64
N PRO A 47 -12.00 28.52 -38.67
CA PRO A 47 -11.53 27.76 -39.83
C PRO A 47 -10.31 26.88 -39.53
N SER A 48 -10.23 25.75 -40.23
CA SER A 48 -9.13 24.78 -40.10
C SER A 48 -7.78 25.37 -40.53
N PRO A 49 -6.69 25.18 -39.77
CA PRO A 49 -5.35 25.53 -40.22
C PRO A 49 -4.96 24.69 -41.44
N ARG A 50 -4.32 25.31 -42.43
CA ARG A 50 -3.96 24.66 -43.71
C ARG A 50 -2.90 23.57 -43.51
N VAL A 51 -3.11 22.43 -44.17
CA VAL A 51 -2.07 21.40 -44.34
C VAL A 51 -0.96 21.96 -45.24
N LEU A 52 0.28 22.00 -44.71
CA LEU A 52 1.48 22.24 -45.52
C LEU A 52 2.03 20.89 -46.02
N PRO A 53 2.43 20.77 -47.29
CA PRO A 53 3.03 19.54 -47.82
C PRO A 53 4.46 19.34 -47.28
N PRO A 54 4.92 18.09 -47.09
CA PRO A 54 6.25 17.80 -46.57
C PRO A 54 7.35 18.08 -47.62
N PRO A 55 8.46 18.76 -47.25
CA PRO A 55 9.57 19.00 -48.16
C PRO A 55 10.44 17.74 -48.38
N GLY A 56 10.78 17.50 -49.65
CA GLY A 56 11.98 16.82 -50.17
C GLY A 56 12.61 15.65 -49.41
N ARG A 57 12.48 14.43 -49.97
CA ARG A 57 13.50 13.38 -49.76
C ARG A 57 14.74 13.66 -50.60
N SER A 58 15.92 13.45 -50.04
CA SER A 58 17.17 13.20 -50.78
C SER A 58 17.89 11.97 -50.18
N PRO A 59 18.62 11.16 -50.96
CA PRO A 59 19.02 9.82 -50.55
C PRO A 59 20.45 9.71 -49.99
N LEU A 60 20.64 8.82 -49.01
CA LEU A 60 21.94 8.31 -48.54
C LEU A 60 21.82 6.78 -48.29
N PRO A 61 22.93 6.01 -48.33
CA PRO A 61 22.95 4.86 -49.24
C PRO A 61 22.69 3.48 -48.61
N THR A 62 22.36 2.54 -49.50
CA THR A 62 22.27 1.10 -49.24
C THR A 62 23.60 0.52 -48.76
N VAL A 63 23.60 -0.15 -47.59
CA VAL A 63 24.69 -1.03 -47.16
C VAL A 63 24.24 -2.48 -47.33
N LEU A 64 24.93 -3.21 -48.20
CA LEU A 64 24.71 -4.65 -48.41
C LEU A 64 25.45 -5.49 -47.35
N PRO A 65 24.85 -6.55 -46.80
CA PRO A 65 25.54 -7.49 -45.92
C PRO A 65 26.35 -8.52 -46.73
N PRO A 66 27.61 -8.84 -46.35
CA PRO A 66 28.38 -9.91 -46.96
C PRO A 66 27.86 -11.30 -46.53
N ARG A 67 27.75 -12.23 -47.49
CA ARG A 67 27.39 -13.63 -47.23
C ARG A 67 28.62 -14.50 -46.92
N GLY A 68 28.64 -15.08 -45.72
CA GLY A 68 28.84 -16.53 -45.50
C GLY A 68 30.21 -17.20 -45.69
N LYS A 69 30.62 -17.93 -44.65
CA LYS A 69 31.23 -19.29 -44.62
C LYS A 69 31.28 -19.70 -43.13
N ALA A 70 30.83 -20.85 -42.61
CA ALA A 70 30.81 -22.27 -43.04
C ALA A 70 31.94 -23.10 -42.38
N GLY A 71 31.56 -24.18 -41.68
CA GLY A 71 32.45 -25.05 -40.88
C GLY A 71 32.56 -24.64 -39.39
N SER A 72 32.73 -25.55 -38.43
CA SER A 72 32.58 -27.02 -38.43
C SER A 72 32.44 -27.56 -36.99
N ARG A 73 31.75 -28.70 -36.79
CA ARG A 73 31.76 -29.49 -35.53
C ARG A 73 32.82 -30.60 -35.62
N PRO A 74 33.46 -30.98 -34.50
CA PRO A 74 33.08 -32.19 -33.74
C PRO A 74 32.98 -31.91 -32.21
N SER A 75 32.27 -32.62 -31.31
CA SER A 75 31.69 -33.98 -31.21
C SER A 75 32.56 -35.07 -30.55
N ARG A 76 32.40 -35.23 -29.22
CA ARG A 76 32.55 -36.42 -28.33
C ARG A 76 32.02 -35.98 -26.93
N ARG A 77 31.21 -36.71 -26.15
CA ARG A 77 31.30 -38.07 -25.55
C ARG A 77 32.50 -38.23 -24.60
N ALA A 78 32.41 -38.89 -23.43
CA ALA A 78 31.30 -39.31 -22.54
C ALA A 78 31.90 -39.96 -21.26
N SER A 79 31.09 -40.13 -20.18
CA SER A 79 31.42 -40.94 -18.97
C SER A 79 32.58 -40.41 -18.08
N CYS A 80 32.83 -40.84 -16.84
CA CYS A 80 31.97 -41.38 -15.76
C CYS A 80 32.68 -41.18 -14.39
N ALA A 81 31.99 -41.43 -13.27
CA ALA A 81 32.51 -41.39 -11.89
C ALA A 81 33.01 -42.79 -11.44
N PRO A 82 33.38 -43.05 -10.15
CA PRO A 82 33.65 -42.17 -8.99
C PRO A 82 35.01 -42.49 -8.28
N HIS A 83 35.31 -41.88 -7.11
CA HIS A 83 36.02 -42.55 -6.00
C HIS A 83 35.91 -41.79 -4.65
N THR A 84 35.94 -42.52 -3.54
CA THR A 84 35.83 -42.11 -2.11
C THR A 84 36.35 -43.26 -1.22
N PRO A 85 36.60 -43.08 0.10
CA PRO A 85 37.12 -41.94 0.87
C PRO A 85 38.45 -42.34 1.56
N PRO A 86 38.81 -41.82 2.75
CA PRO A 86 38.63 -42.66 3.96
C PRO A 86 38.11 -41.92 5.21
N ALA A 87 37.81 -42.69 6.27
CA ALA A 87 37.50 -42.24 7.64
C ALA A 87 38.75 -42.46 8.55
N ALA A 88 38.79 -42.30 9.89
CA ALA A 88 37.83 -41.99 10.97
C ALA A 88 38.59 -41.40 12.20
N LEU A 89 38.03 -41.55 13.41
CA LEU A 89 38.57 -41.23 14.77
C LEU A 89 38.43 -39.75 15.23
N GLY A 90 38.14 -39.45 16.52
CA GLY A 90 37.66 -40.34 17.59
C GLY A 90 37.65 -39.73 19.02
N ALA A 91 36.67 -40.16 19.82
CA ALA A 91 36.58 -40.12 21.31
C ALA A 91 36.33 -38.80 22.09
N VAL A 92 35.62 -38.96 23.23
CA VAL A 92 35.24 -37.98 24.28
C VAL A 92 35.44 -38.68 25.64
N PRO A 93 36.10 -38.06 26.64
CA PRO A 93 35.51 -37.89 28.00
C PRO A 93 36.03 -36.62 28.75
N ALA A 94 35.58 -36.19 29.95
CA ALA A 94 34.31 -36.32 30.72
C ALA A 94 34.31 -35.32 31.92
N HIS A 95 33.22 -35.27 32.71
CA HIS A 95 33.03 -34.47 33.95
C HIS A 95 33.77 -35.00 35.19
N PRO A 96 34.03 -34.17 36.23
CA PRO A 96 33.20 -34.16 37.47
C PRO A 96 33.07 -32.75 38.14
N SER A 97 32.73 -32.58 39.44
CA SER A 97 31.37 -32.67 40.04
C SER A 97 31.32 -32.07 41.49
N ARG A 98 30.12 -31.76 42.05
CA ARG A 98 29.81 -31.31 43.46
C ARG A 98 30.29 -29.88 43.82
N GLY A 99 29.80 -29.15 44.85
CA GLY A 99 28.70 -29.29 45.86
C GLY A 99 29.03 -28.51 47.16
N SER A 100 28.16 -28.17 48.14
CA SER A 100 26.67 -28.06 48.22
C SER A 100 26.20 -27.68 49.67
N GLY A 101 25.39 -26.61 49.87
CA GLY A 101 24.77 -26.20 51.17
C GLY A 101 24.70 -24.66 51.40
N GLY A 102 24.01 -24.08 52.40
CA GLY A 102 23.05 -24.67 53.37
C GLY A 102 22.69 -23.84 54.64
N ALA A 103 21.74 -22.88 54.56
CA ALA A 103 20.83 -22.37 55.62
C ALA A 103 21.32 -21.58 56.89
N ALA A 104 20.32 -21.02 57.62
CA ALA A 104 20.29 -20.47 59.00
C ALA A 104 20.92 -19.08 59.33
N CYS A 105 20.53 -18.34 60.40
CA CYS A 105 19.18 -18.03 60.95
C CYS A 105 19.21 -16.87 62.00
N SER A 106 18.02 -16.40 62.41
CA SER A 106 17.62 -15.84 63.74
C SER A 106 18.23 -14.54 64.34
N GLN A 107 17.33 -13.65 64.75
CA GLN A 107 17.41 -12.61 65.82
C GLN A 107 17.36 -13.27 67.24
N PRO A 108 17.53 -12.61 68.44
CA PRO A 108 16.80 -11.38 68.84
C PRO A 108 17.33 -10.42 69.97
N TRP A 109 16.74 -9.21 70.01
CA TRP A 109 16.26 -8.40 71.17
C TRP A 109 17.12 -8.07 72.42
N ARG A 110 17.22 -6.76 72.72
CA ARG A 110 16.91 -6.04 74.01
C ARG A 110 17.46 -4.59 73.95
N CYS A 111 17.13 -3.63 74.81
CA CYS A 111 15.85 -3.13 75.36
C CYS A 111 16.16 -1.92 76.27
N LEU A 112 15.39 -0.81 76.17
CA LEU A 112 15.37 0.32 77.14
C LEU A 112 16.69 1.14 77.23
N SER A 113 16.75 2.39 77.72
CA SER A 113 15.73 3.31 78.27
C SER A 113 16.02 4.79 77.88
N ARG A 114 15.08 5.70 78.19
CA ARG A 114 15.21 7.17 78.10
C ARG A 114 14.73 7.78 79.42
N PRO A 115 15.22 8.97 79.85
CA PRO A 115 14.45 10.21 79.68
C PRO A 115 15.41 11.44 79.47
N GLN A 116 15.12 12.74 79.72
CA GLN A 116 13.87 13.45 80.09
C GLN A 116 13.69 14.82 79.37
N ARG A 117 14.33 15.90 79.86
CA ARG A 117 14.01 17.35 79.65
C ARG A 117 15.28 18.21 79.91
N ALA A 118 15.40 19.50 79.56
CA ALA A 118 14.45 20.53 79.07
C ALA A 118 15.07 21.27 77.84
N SER A 119 14.57 22.37 77.26
CA SER A 119 13.54 23.36 77.64
C SER A 119 12.76 23.90 76.41
N LEU A 120 11.94 24.94 76.59
CA LEU A 120 11.07 25.54 75.57
C LEU A 120 11.77 26.67 74.78
N GLY A 121 11.50 26.73 73.48
CA GLY A 121 11.80 27.88 72.61
C GLY A 121 11.01 27.76 71.31
N ALA A 122 10.09 28.70 71.06
CA ALA A 122 9.13 28.60 69.95
C ALA A 122 9.14 29.85 69.06
N SER A 123 9.37 29.66 67.76
CA SER A 123 8.90 30.56 66.69
C SER A 123 9.10 29.95 65.30
N GLY A 124 8.14 30.23 64.40
CA GLY A 124 8.35 30.34 62.95
C GLY A 124 9.04 29.19 62.20
N LYS A 125 8.34 28.07 61.98
CA LYS A 125 8.59 27.23 60.79
C LYS A 125 7.50 27.48 59.75
N MET A 126 7.87 28.07 58.61
CA MET A 126 7.05 28.00 57.40
C MET A 126 6.78 26.53 57.06
N LEU A 127 5.53 26.20 56.73
CA LEU A 127 5.25 24.94 56.04
C LEU A 127 5.76 25.08 54.61
N GLY A 128 6.99 24.61 54.37
CA GLY A 128 7.47 24.36 53.01
C GLY A 128 6.52 23.38 52.28
N PRO A 129 6.45 23.40 50.94
CA PRO A 129 5.49 22.60 50.19
C PRO A 129 5.54 21.12 50.61
N SER A 130 4.37 20.52 50.82
CA SER A 130 4.26 19.13 51.26
C SER A 130 5.05 18.21 50.32
N ARG A 131 5.59 17.11 50.85
CA ARG A 131 6.14 16.04 50.00
C ARG A 131 5.12 15.56 48.97
N LEU A 132 3.82 15.63 49.29
CA LEU A 132 2.73 15.37 48.35
C LEU A 132 2.71 16.38 47.19
N THR A 133 2.93 17.67 47.45
CA THR A 133 3.03 18.71 46.43
C THR A 133 4.21 18.47 45.50
N PHE A 134 5.39 18.10 46.04
CA PHE A 134 6.55 17.74 45.22
C PHE A 134 6.34 16.47 44.40
N VAL A 135 5.67 15.44 44.95
CA VAL A 135 5.31 14.22 44.20
C VAL A 135 4.30 14.53 43.08
N LEU A 136 3.29 15.37 43.35
CA LEU A 136 2.33 15.80 42.33
C LEU A 136 2.98 16.68 41.24
N LEU A 137 3.92 17.56 41.60
CA LEU A 137 4.67 18.35 40.62
C LEU A 137 5.59 17.44 39.78
N ALA A 138 6.29 16.48 40.41
CA ALA A 138 7.13 15.51 39.70
C ALA A 138 6.31 14.58 38.79
N ALA A 139 5.10 14.18 39.19
CA ALA A 139 4.17 13.44 38.35
C ALA A 139 3.67 14.28 37.17
N ALA A 140 3.25 15.53 37.41
CA ALA A 140 2.80 16.43 36.35
C ALA A 140 3.92 16.74 35.35
N VAL A 141 5.14 16.99 35.83
CA VAL A 141 6.33 17.20 34.99
C VAL A 141 6.67 15.92 34.23
N THR A 142 6.74 14.73 34.86
CA THR A 142 7.05 13.50 34.12
C THR A 142 5.97 13.14 33.09
N CYS A 143 4.69 13.40 33.35
CA CYS A 143 3.63 13.29 32.34
C CYS A 143 3.84 14.29 31.17
N ALA A 144 4.21 15.54 31.45
CA ALA A 144 4.49 16.53 30.41
C ALA A 144 5.75 16.21 29.58
N VAL A 145 6.83 15.71 30.20
CA VAL A 145 8.04 15.29 29.49
C VAL A 145 7.82 13.98 28.73
N ALA A 146 6.97 13.07 29.23
CA ALA A 146 6.60 11.84 28.51
C ALA A 146 5.90 12.13 27.17
N GLN A 147 5.11 13.21 27.06
CA GLN A 147 4.54 13.66 25.78
C GLN A 147 5.60 14.16 24.78
N HIS A 148 6.81 14.48 25.25
CA HIS A 148 7.94 14.92 24.43
C HIS A 148 8.96 13.80 24.15
N ALA A 149 8.79 12.61 24.74
CA ALA A 149 9.64 11.45 24.49
C ALA A 149 9.03 10.56 23.38
N PRO A 150 9.86 9.97 22.50
CA PRO A 150 9.37 9.01 21.52
C PRO A 150 8.86 7.72 22.19
N PRO A 151 7.86 7.03 21.59
CA PRO A 151 7.21 7.36 20.32
C PRO A 151 6.10 8.42 20.47
N TRP A 152 6.15 9.46 19.63
CA TRP A 152 5.11 10.50 19.55
C TRP A 152 3.82 9.94 18.94
N THR A 153 3.03 9.33 19.80
CA THR A 153 1.71 8.73 19.53
C THR A 153 0.60 9.60 20.11
N GLU A 154 -0.63 9.40 19.65
CA GLU A 154 -1.80 10.17 20.13
C GLU A 154 -3.02 9.27 20.36
N ASP A 155 -4.01 9.75 21.12
CA ASP A 155 -5.30 9.06 21.24
C ASP A 155 -6.05 9.12 19.90
N CYS A 156 -6.90 8.13 19.64
CA CYS A 156 -7.62 7.96 18.37
C CYS A 156 -8.31 9.26 17.93
N ARG A 157 -7.84 9.81 16.80
CA ARG A 157 -8.39 11.04 16.24
C ARG A 157 -9.83 10.86 15.79
N LYS A 158 -10.50 11.99 15.60
CA LYS A 158 -11.90 12.11 15.18
C LYS A 158 -12.06 13.31 14.27
N SER A 159 -13.05 13.27 13.39
CA SER A 159 -13.46 14.40 12.53
C SER A 159 -12.32 14.95 11.65
N THR A 160 -11.39 14.11 11.21
CA THR A 160 -10.34 14.49 10.25
C THR A 160 -10.80 14.41 8.78
N TYR A 161 -12.04 13.98 8.55
CA TYR A 161 -12.68 13.85 7.24
C TYR A 161 -13.94 14.75 7.15
N PRO A 162 -14.18 15.47 6.03
CA PRO A 162 -13.35 15.52 4.81
C PRO A 162 -11.97 16.14 5.08
N PRO A 163 -10.91 15.70 4.38
CA PRO A 163 -9.53 16.05 4.72
C PRO A 163 -9.26 17.56 4.73
N SER A 164 -8.70 18.02 5.84
CA SER A 164 -8.40 19.44 6.08
C SER A 164 -7.33 19.58 7.18
N GLY A 165 -6.80 20.80 7.34
CA GLY A 165 -5.78 21.10 8.34
C GLY A 165 -4.40 20.49 8.03
N PRO A 166 -3.46 20.52 8.98
CA PRO A 166 -2.03 20.35 8.69
C PRO A 166 -1.57 18.90 8.48
N THR A 167 -2.47 17.91 8.51
CA THR A 167 -2.16 16.52 8.09
C THR A 167 -2.68 16.18 6.69
N TYR A 168 -3.14 17.19 5.94
CA TYR A 168 -3.63 17.10 4.57
C TYR A 168 -2.81 18.03 3.67
N ARG A 169 -1.95 17.44 2.82
CA ARG A 169 -1.09 18.17 1.87
C ARG A 169 -1.86 18.62 0.63
N GLY A 170 -2.91 17.89 0.24
CA GLY A 170 -3.74 18.21 -0.93
C GLY A 170 -4.39 16.99 -1.60
N PRO A 171 -5.24 17.23 -2.62
CA PRO A 171 -5.87 16.16 -3.39
C PRO A 171 -4.88 15.47 -4.34
N VAL A 172 -5.16 14.22 -4.70
CA VAL A 172 -4.39 13.50 -5.74
C VAL A 172 -5.09 13.63 -7.11
N PRO A 173 -4.40 14.11 -8.16
CA PRO A 173 -4.98 14.29 -9.49
C PRO A 173 -5.29 12.96 -10.18
N TRP A 174 -6.29 12.97 -11.07
CA TRP A 174 -6.71 11.80 -11.86
C TRP A 174 -6.21 11.87 -13.30
N TYR A 175 -5.71 10.74 -13.80
CA TYR A 175 -5.33 10.54 -15.21
C TYR A 175 -6.01 9.28 -15.77
N THR A 176 -6.31 9.28 -17.06
CA THR A 176 -6.84 8.09 -17.76
C THR A 176 -5.68 7.36 -18.45
N ILE A 177 -5.49 6.07 -18.15
CA ILE A 177 -4.51 5.24 -18.85
C ILE A 177 -5.27 4.34 -19.82
N ASN A 178 -5.21 4.69 -21.11
CA ASN A 178 -5.88 3.93 -22.17
C ASN A 178 -5.10 2.65 -22.51
N LEU A 179 -5.65 1.49 -22.15
CA LEU A 179 -5.08 0.16 -22.40
C LEU A 179 -5.18 -0.28 -23.86
N ASP A 180 -6.03 0.35 -24.69
CA ASP A 180 -6.11 0.09 -26.13
C ASP A 180 -4.90 0.68 -26.88
N LEU A 181 -4.18 1.63 -26.27
CA LEU A 181 -2.91 2.11 -26.79
C LEU A 181 -1.81 1.03 -26.67
N PRO A 182 -0.87 0.94 -27.64
CA PRO A 182 0.33 0.12 -27.51
C PRO A 182 1.05 0.44 -26.20
N PRO A 183 1.50 -0.56 -25.41
CA PRO A 183 2.11 -0.39 -24.09
C PRO A 183 3.06 0.81 -23.94
N TYR A 184 4.00 0.96 -24.86
CA TYR A 184 4.93 2.09 -24.96
C TYR A 184 4.24 3.46 -24.81
N LYS A 185 3.12 3.70 -25.50
CA LYS A 185 2.44 5.01 -25.54
C LYS A 185 1.58 5.31 -24.31
N ARG A 186 1.23 4.31 -23.48
CA ARG A 186 0.19 4.42 -22.45
C ARG A 186 0.46 5.48 -21.38
N TRP A 187 1.73 5.76 -21.09
CA TRP A 187 2.15 6.67 -20.03
C TRP A 187 2.55 8.06 -20.55
N HIS A 188 2.53 8.31 -21.87
CA HIS A 188 3.11 9.51 -22.47
C HIS A 188 2.49 10.83 -21.95
N GLU A 189 1.16 10.90 -21.83
CA GLU A 189 0.43 12.08 -21.37
C GLU A 189 0.81 12.44 -19.92
N LEU A 190 0.67 11.48 -19.01
CA LEU A 190 1.07 11.61 -17.61
C LEU A 190 2.58 11.92 -17.45
N MET A 191 3.44 11.42 -18.34
CA MET A 191 4.86 11.76 -18.33
C MET A 191 5.14 13.19 -18.82
N ALA A 192 4.34 13.77 -19.71
CA ALA A 192 4.49 15.18 -20.08
C ALA A 192 4.32 16.10 -18.86
N ASP A 193 3.32 15.84 -18.02
CA ASP A 193 3.06 16.57 -16.77
C ASP A 193 4.10 16.31 -15.68
N LYS A 194 4.56 15.06 -15.52
CA LYS A 194 5.31 14.61 -14.34
C LYS A 194 6.81 14.37 -14.55
N ALA A 195 7.32 14.48 -15.79
CA ALA A 195 8.74 14.25 -16.10
C ALA A 195 9.71 15.10 -15.25
N SER A 196 9.36 16.34 -14.94
CA SER A 196 10.18 17.25 -14.12
C SER A 196 10.35 16.70 -12.69
N MET A 197 9.24 16.31 -12.05
CA MET A 197 9.25 15.75 -10.69
C MET A 197 9.94 14.39 -10.65
N LEU A 198 9.79 13.56 -11.70
CA LEU A 198 10.43 12.25 -11.77
C LEU A 198 11.95 12.37 -11.95
N LYS A 199 12.42 13.38 -12.68
CA LYS A 199 13.86 13.71 -12.77
C LYS A 199 14.45 14.14 -11.43
N ILE A 200 13.71 14.94 -10.65
CA ILE A 200 14.14 15.34 -9.30
C ILE A 200 14.33 14.10 -8.43
N LEU A 201 13.28 13.27 -8.28
CA LEU A 201 13.35 12.03 -7.49
C LEU A 201 14.50 11.11 -7.92
N VAL A 202 14.67 10.88 -9.23
CA VAL A 202 15.71 10.00 -9.74
C VAL A 202 17.11 10.57 -9.51
N ASN A 203 17.29 11.89 -9.53
CA ASN A 203 18.54 12.54 -9.14
C ASN A 203 18.80 12.43 -7.63
N SER A 204 17.79 12.66 -6.78
CA SER A 204 17.92 12.48 -5.32
C SER A 204 18.26 11.03 -4.94
N LEU A 205 17.69 10.05 -5.64
CA LEU A 205 18.07 8.64 -5.51
C LEU A 205 19.53 8.38 -5.93
N LYS A 206 20.02 9.01 -7.02
CA LYS A 206 21.45 8.94 -7.42
C LYS A 206 22.35 9.57 -6.36
N GLU A 207 21.98 10.70 -5.80
CA GLU A 207 22.77 11.41 -4.78
C GLU A 207 22.88 10.57 -3.50
N VAL A 208 21.79 9.95 -3.04
CA VAL A 208 21.81 8.98 -1.93
C VAL A 208 22.74 7.79 -2.25
N VAL A 209 22.62 7.18 -3.45
CA VAL A 209 23.48 6.04 -3.85
C VAL A 209 24.95 6.44 -3.95
N ASN A 210 25.25 7.63 -4.49
CA ASN A 210 26.62 8.13 -4.62
C ASN A 210 27.21 8.57 -3.26
N ALA A 211 26.41 9.04 -2.31
CA ALA A 211 26.88 9.33 -0.95
C ALA A 211 27.38 8.06 -0.23
N PHE A 212 26.70 6.93 -0.42
CA PHE A 212 27.16 5.64 0.11
C PHE A 212 28.24 4.96 -0.75
N VAL A 213 28.28 5.22 -2.06
CA VAL A 213 29.29 4.65 -2.99
C VAL A 213 29.89 5.73 -3.90
N PRO A 214 30.80 6.59 -3.40
CA PRO A 214 31.29 7.78 -4.12
C PRO A 214 32.05 7.52 -5.44
N SER A 215 32.39 6.25 -5.73
CA SER A 215 33.04 5.88 -6.98
C SER A 215 32.16 5.98 -8.24
N GLY A 216 30.85 6.21 -8.10
CA GLY A 216 29.88 6.29 -9.22
C GLY A 216 29.65 4.96 -9.98
N LYS A 217 30.44 3.92 -9.70
CA LYS A 217 30.41 2.62 -10.39
C LYS A 217 29.05 1.92 -10.30
N VAL A 218 28.30 2.13 -9.22
CA VAL A 218 26.95 1.58 -9.06
C VAL A 218 26.01 2.18 -10.10
N MET A 219 26.02 3.50 -10.28
CA MET A 219 25.20 4.16 -11.31
C MET A 219 25.63 3.75 -12.72
N GLN A 220 26.93 3.67 -13.00
CA GLN A 220 27.41 3.13 -14.29
C GLN A 220 26.90 1.70 -14.59
N ILE A 221 26.75 0.85 -13.56
CA ILE A 221 26.17 -0.49 -13.70
C ILE A 221 24.64 -0.41 -13.90
N VAL A 222 23.93 0.47 -13.18
CA VAL A 222 22.50 0.73 -13.39
C VAL A 222 22.23 1.17 -14.83
N ASP A 223 22.92 2.21 -15.29
CA ASP A 223 22.62 2.88 -16.55
C ASP A 223 23.00 2.02 -17.76
N GLN A 224 24.14 1.33 -17.70
CA GLN A 224 24.72 0.61 -18.85
C GLN A 224 24.45 -0.90 -18.85
N LYS A 225 24.24 -1.53 -17.68
CA LYS A 225 24.26 -3.00 -17.56
C LYS A 225 22.97 -3.59 -17.00
N LEU A 226 22.27 -2.90 -16.10
CA LEU A 226 21.07 -3.43 -15.44
C LEU A 226 19.97 -3.92 -16.41
N PRO A 227 19.64 -3.20 -17.51
CA PRO A 227 18.68 -3.70 -18.50
C PRO A 227 19.13 -5.03 -19.14
N GLY A 228 20.42 -5.21 -19.39
CA GLY A 228 20.99 -6.46 -19.93
C GLY A 228 21.03 -7.59 -18.90
N MET A 229 21.38 -7.30 -17.65
CA MET A 229 21.43 -8.29 -16.56
C MET A 229 20.04 -8.83 -16.19
N LEU A 230 19.04 -7.94 -16.11
CA LEU A 230 17.65 -8.33 -15.88
C LEU A 230 17.00 -8.89 -17.14
N GLY A 231 17.49 -8.51 -18.33
CA GLY A 231 16.97 -8.90 -19.62
C GLY A 231 15.51 -8.48 -19.82
N ASN A 232 14.84 -9.11 -20.78
CA ASN A 232 13.46 -8.81 -21.09
C ASN A 232 12.53 -9.06 -19.89
N PHE A 233 11.58 -8.13 -19.70
CA PHE A 233 10.48 -8.24 -18.74
C PHE A 233 9.23 -8.70 -19.49
N PRO A 234 8.26 -9.35 -18.82
CA PRO A 234 6.98 -9.67 -19.47
C PRO A 234 6.29 -8.39 -19.98
N GLY A 235 5.64 -8.48 -21.14
CA GLY A 235 4.71 -7.45 -21.58
C GLY A 235 3.50 -7.35 -20.62
N PRO A 236 2.93 -6.15 -20.40
CA PRO A 236 3.24 -4.87 -21.05
C PRO A 236 4.41 -4.10 -20.42
N PHE A 237 4.94 -4.54 -19.28
CA PHE A 237 5.79 -3.75 -18.38
C PHE A 237 7.07 -3.23 -19.02
N GLU A 238 7.77 -4.04 -19.83
CA GLU A 238 9.01 -3.62 -20.50
C GLU A 238 8.80 -2.40 -21.40
N GLU A 239 7.75 -2.42 -22.21
CA GLU A 239 7.43 -1.36 -23.16
C GLU A 239 6.83 -0.14 -22.46
N GLU A 240 5.97 -0.33 -21.44
CA GLU A 240 5.50 0.78 -20.59
C GLU A 240 6.68 1.55 -19.96
N MET A 241 7.73 0.85 -19.47
CA MET A 241 8.96 1.48 -18.95
C MET A 241 9.81 2.15 -20.04
N LYS A 242 9.92 1.57 -21.25
CA LYS A 242 10.64 2.20 -22.38
C LYS A 242 9.98 3.50 -22.84
N GLY A 243 8.65 3.56 -22.87
CA GLY A 243 7.91 4.79 -23.19
C GLY A 243 8.15 5.89 -22.17
N ILE A 244 8.12 5.55 -20.87
CA ILE A 244 8.48 6.46 -19.78
C ILE A 244 9.91 7.00 -19.94
N ALA A 245 10.89 6.12 -20.18
CA ALA A 245 12.28 6.52 -20.41
C ALA A 245 12.42 7.46 -21.61
N ALA A 246 11.73 7.18 -22.72
CA ALA A 246 11.80 7.99 -23.94
C ALA A 246 11.15 9.38 -23.82
N VAL A 247 9.98 9.49 -23.16
CA VAL A 247 9.30 10.79 -22.97
C VAL A 247 10.03 11.66 -21.95
N THR A 248 10.54 11.05 -20.87
CA THR A 248 11.27 11.80 -19.85
C THR A 248 12.71 12.13 -20.28
N GLY A 249 13.35 11.30 -21.09
CA GLY A 249 14.79 11.34 -21.33
C GLY A 249 15.63 10.79 -20.16
N ILE A 250 15.00 10.07 -19.23
CA ILE A 250 15.68 9.37 -18.13
C ILE A 250 16.18 8.00 -18.66
N PRO A 251 17.44 7.61 -18.44
CA PRO A 251 17.95 6.30 -18.83
C PRO A 251 17.11 5.12 -18.33
N LEU A 252 16.90 4.13 -19.19
CA LEU A 252 16.01 2.99 -18.92
C LEU A 252 16.42 2.19 -17.67
N GLY A 253 17.72 2.09 -17.38
CA GLY A 253 18.23 1.46 -16.16
C GLY A 253 17.76 2.14 -14.87
N GLU A 254 17.57 3.46 -14.90
CA GLU A 254 17.09 4.25 -13.77
C GLU A 254 15.57 4.09 -13.59
N ILE A 255 14.80 4.10 -14.69
CA ILE A 255 13.36 3.81 -14.67
C ILE A 255 13.08 2.38 -14.17
N ILE A 256 13.89 1.41 -14.59
CA ILE A 256 13.86 0.05 -14.07
C ILE A 256 14.21 0.05 -12.58
N SER A 257 15.27 0.74 -12.15
CA SER A 257 15.65 0.82 -10.73
C SER A 257 14.54 1.43 -9.87
N PHE A 258 13.87 2.48 -10.33
CA PHE A 258 12.70 3.06 -9.66
C PHE A 258 11.56 2.05 -9.52
N ASN A 259 11.29 1.24 -10.55
CA ASN A 259 10.31 0.16 -10.48
C ASN A 259 10.74 -1.01 -9.58
N ILE A 260 12.03 -1.14 -9.27
CA ILE A 260 12.58 -2.14 -8.36
C ILE A 260 12.57 -1.64 -6.90
N PHE A 261 12.83 -0.36 -6.63
CA PHE A 261 12.93 0.17 -5.27
C PHE A 261 11.63 0.02 -4.45
N TYR A 262 10.46 -0.07 -5.09
CA TYR A 262 9.19 -0.38 -4.41
C TYR A 262 9.08 -1.81 -3.87
N GLU A 263 10.01 -2.71 -4.20
CA GLU A 263 10.06 -4.08 -3.67
C GLU A 263 10.90 -4.17 -2.37
N PHE A 264 11.38 -3.03 -1.82
CA PHE A 264 12.39 -2.96 -0.73
C PHE A 264 12.25 -1.85 0.34
N PHE A 265 11.49 -0.78 0.09
CA PHE A 265 11.47 0.43 0.94
C PHE A 265 10.05 0.93 1.29
N THR A 266 9.04 0.04 1.23
CA THR A 266 7.65 0.39 1.56
C THR A 266 7.31 0.03 3.02
N ILE A 267 6.70 0.97 3.71
CA ILE A 267 6.13 0.80 5.05
C ILE A 267 4.63 1.11 4.92
N CYS A 268 3.74 0.29 5.46
CA CYS A 268 2.33 0.33 5.05
C CYS A 268 1.41 0.03 6.22
N THR A 269 0.21 0.60 6.22
CA THR A 269 -0.93 0.11 7.02
C THR A 269 -2.13 -0.06 6.11
N SER A 270 -2.73 -1.25 6.07
CA SER A 270 -3.87 -1.58 5.21
C SER A 270 -4.94 -2.30 6.02
N ILE A 271 -6.20 -1.91 5.82
CA ILE A 271 -7.36 -2.31 6.62
C ILE A 271 -8.51 -2.69 5.69
N VAL A 272 -9.15 -3.84 5.93
CA VAL A 272 -10.47 -4.17 5.36
C VAL A 272 -11.46 -4.36 6.51
N THR A 273 -12.60 -3.68 6.42
CA THR A 273 -13.69 -3.74 7.42
C THR A 273 -15.01 -4.11 6.78
N GLU A 274 -15.84 -4.83 7.53
CA GLU A 274 -17.21 -5.23 7.19
C GLU A 274 -18.19 -4.59 8.18
N ASP A 275 -19.12 -3.76 7.72
CA ASP A 275 -20.13 -3.12 8.59
C ASP A 275 -21.20 -4.14 9.05
N GLN A 276 -22.16 -3.70 9.87
CA GLN A 276 -23.26 -4.55 10.36
C GLN A 276 -24.22 -5.04 9.25
N LYS A 277 -24.14 -4.51 8.03
CA LYS A 277 -24.95 -4.87 6.86
C LYS A 277 -24.17 -5.77 5.88
N GLY A 278 -22.91 -6.11 6.19
CA GLY A 278 -22.03 -6.88 5.31
C GLY A 278 -21.36 -6.05 4.22
N HIS A 279 -21.38 -4.72 4.31
CA HIS A 279 -20.75 -3.80 3.36
C HIS A 279 -19.25 -3.68 3.64
N LEU A 280 -18.42 -3.77 2.61
CA LEU A 280 -16.96 -3.74 2.73
C LEU A 280 -16.36 -2.37 2.42
N LEU A 281 -15.44 -1.92 3.27
CA LEU A 281 -14.57 -0.77 3.05
C LEU A 281 -13.10 -1.21 3.16
N HIS A 282 -12.24 -0.66 2.30
CA HIS A 282 -10.81 -0.95 2.29
C HIS A 282 -10.03 0.37 2.34
N GLY A 283 -9.38 0.66 3.47
CA GLY A 283 -8.62 1.90 3.71
C GLY A 283 -7.15 1.61 3.97
N ARG A 284 -6.24 2.50 3.55
CA ARG A 284 -4.80 2.29 3.72
C ARG A 284 -3.95 3.56 3.74
N ASN A 285 -2.80 3.49 4.41
CA ASN A 285 -1.69 4.45 4.31
C ASN A 285 -0.52 3.85 3.52
N MET A 286 0.03 4.66 2.61
CA MET A 286 1.28 4.42 1.90
C MET A 286 2.39 5.19 2.58
N ASP A 287 3.31 4.49 3.23
CA ASP A 287 4.52 5.06 3.80
C ASP A 287 5.73 4.60 2.94
N PHE A 288 6.63 5.49 2.55
CA PHE A 288 7.77 5.14 1.67
C PHE A 288 8.95 6.07 1.88
N GLY A 289 10.17 5.61 1.61
CA GLY A 289 11.37 6.45 1.55
C GLY A 289 12.28 6.35 2.78
N VAL A 290 12.06 5.36 3.64
CA VAL A 290 12.86 5.17 4.86
C VAL A 290 14.34 4.96 4.51
N PHE A 291 15.22 5.69 5.19
CA PHE A 291 16.66 5.77 4.93
C PHE A 291 17.08 6.40 3.59
N LEU A 292 16.15 6.85 2.73
CA LEU A 292 16.45 7.46 1.42
C LEU A 292 16.55 9.00 1.52
N GLY A 293 17.55 9.45 2.29
CA GLY A 293 17.91 10.87 2.48
C GLY A 293 17.03 11.59 3.52
N TRP A 294 17.64 12.20 4.54
CA TRP A 294 16.94 12.95 5.58
C TRP A 294 17.26 14.45 5.51
N ASN A 295 16.23 15.29 5.55
CA ASN A 295 16.33 16.74 5.56
C ASN A 295 16.10 17.27 6.98
N THR A 296 17.17 17.79 7.58
CA THR A 296 17.18 18.35 8.94
C THR A 296 16.48 19.71 9.06
N ASN A 297 16.20 20.39 7.96
CA ASN A 297 15.62 21.74 8.00
C ASN A 297 14.09 21.73 8.18
N ASN A 298 13.44 20.60 7.88
CA ASN A 298 11.99 20.41 7.98
C ASN A 298 11.59 19.05 8.58
N ASN A 299 12.56 18.28 9.09
CA ASN A 299 12.39 16.93 9.64
C ASN A 299 11.59 16.01 8.71
N SER A 300 12.06 15.82 7.47
CA SER A 300 11.39 14.96 6.48
C SER A 300 12.39 14.07 5.72
N TRP A 301 11.90 12.95 5.20
CA TRP A 301 12.63 12.12 4.26
C TRP A 301 12.49 12.70 2.84
N VAL A 302 13.61 12.87 2.14
CA VAL A 302 13.69 13.54 0.83
C VAL A 302 12.82 12.83 -0.21
N VAL A 303 13.06 11.53 -0.40
CA VAL A 303 12.29 10.70 -1.34
C VAL A 303 10.80 10.64 -0.99
N THR A 304 10.43 10.71 0.29
CA THR A 304 9.02 10.74 0.71
C THR A 304 8.31 12.01 0.25
N GLU A 305 8.95 13.18 0.44
CA GLU A 305 8.39 14.45 -0.03
C GLU A 305 8.31 14.53 -1.55
N GLU A 306 9.31 14.00 -2.26
CA GLU A 306 9.35 13.95 -3.73
C GLU A 306 8.31 13.00 -4.34
N LEU A 307 7.87 11.96 -3.60
CA LEU A 307 6.77 11.11 -4.03
C LEU A 307 5.38 11.73 -3.87
N LYS A 308 5.20 12.75 -3.02
CA LYS A 308 3.91 13.46 -2.89
C LYS A 308 3.45 14.09 -4.22
N PRO A 309 4.25 14.93 -4.93
CA PRO A 309 3.85 15.48 -6.24
C PRO A 309 3.81 14.45 -7.37
N LEU A 310 4.47 13.29 -7.22
CA LEU A 310 4.42 12.17 -8.17
C LEU A 310 3.24 11.22 -7.95
N THR A 311 2.54 11.30 -6.82
CA THR A 311 1.35 10.48 -6.54
C THR A 311 0.22 10.87 -7.49
N VAL A 312 -0.42 9.88 -8.11
CA VAL A 312 -1.52 10.04 -9.07
C VAL A 312 -2.57 8.96 -8.91
N ASN A 313 -3.83 9.32 -9.17
CA ASN A 313 -4.92 8.39 -9.33
C ASN A 313 -5.06 8.05 -10.82
N LEU A 314 -5.28 6.78 -11.12
CA LEU A 314 -5.26 6.24 -12.47
C LEU A 314 -6.56 5.50 -12.74
N ASP A 315 -7.29 5.92 -13.79
CA ASP A 315 -8.41 5.16 -14.35
C ASP A 315 -7.91 4.39 -15.58
N PHE A 316 -7.70 3.09 -15.41
CA PHE A 316 -7.22 2.23 -16.49
C PHE A 316 -8.41 1.79 -17.34
N GLN A 317 -8.55 2.37 -18.52
CA GLN A 317 -9.70 2.15 -19.40
C GLN A 317 -9.35 1.26 -20.60
N ARG A 318 -10.32 0.47 -21.06
CA ARG A 318 -10.25 -0.35 -22.28
C ARG A 318 -11.60 -0.27 -22.99
N ASN A 319 -11.62 0.09 -24.28
CA ASN A 319 -12.81 0.49 -25.04
C ASN A 319 -13.62 1.61 -24.32
N ASN A 320 -12.92 2.64 -23.82
CA ASN A 320 -13.48 3.77 -23.05
C ASN A 320 -14.33 3.36 -21.82
N LYS A 321 -13.98 2.24 -21.18
CA LYS A 321 -14.60 1.75 -19.93
C LYS A 321 -13.53 1.43 -18.91
N THR A 322 -13.70 1.88 -17.66
CA THR A 322 -12.85 1.49 -16.52
C THR A 322 -12.73 -0.02 -16.43
N VAL A 323 -11.51 -0.54 -16.55
CA VAL A 323 -11.15 -1.92 -16.20
C VAL A 323 -10.84 -2.00 -14.71
N PHE A 324 -10.03 -1.06 -14.19
CA PHE A 324 -9.75 -0.90 -12.76
C PHE A 324 -9.29 0.53 -12.47
N LYS A 325 -9.30 0.94 -11.20
CA LYS A 325 -8.76 2.23 -10.74
C LYS A 325 -7.68 2.00 -9.69
N ALA A 326 -6.67 2.87 -9.64
CA ALA A 326 -5.54 2.72 -8.74
C ALA A 326 -4.98 4.05 -8.24
N SER A 327 -4.18 3.99 -7.17
CA SER A 327 -3.28 5.06 -6.75
C SER A 327 -1.84 4.56 -6.87
N SER A 328 -1.03 5.29 -7.61
CA SER A 328 0.35 4.93 -7.95
C SER A 328 1.23 6.17 -8.03
N PHE A 329 2.50 5.97 -8.37
CA PHE A 329 3.46 7.03 -8.61
C PHE A 329 3.75 7.16 -10.11
N ALA A 330 3.80 8.38 -10.61
CA ALA A 330 4.14 8.65 -12.00
C ALA A 330 5.56 8.11 -12.31
N GLY A 331 5.66 7.16 -13.24
CA GLY A 331 6.88 6.41 -13.54
C GLY A 331 6.88 4.95 -13.05
N TYR A 332 5.93 4.58 -12.18
CA TYR A 332 5.76 3.21 -11.67
C TYR A 332 4.65 2.45 -12.42
N VAL A 333 5.02 1.37 -13.13
CA VAL A 333 4.09 0.61 -13.99
C VAL A 333 3.37 -0.54 -13.27
N GLY A 334 3.91 -0.95 -12.11
CA GLY A 334 3.24 -1.84 -11.16
C GLY A 334 2.16 -1.11 -10.35
N MET A 335 1.40 -1.85 -9.52
CA MET A 335 0.30 -1.26 -8.74
C MET A 335 0.38 -1.65 -7.25
N LEU A 336 0.46 -0.67 -6.36
CA LEU A 336 0.55 -0.92 -4.91
C LEU A 336 -0.81 -0.79 -4.19
N THR A 337 -1.78 -0.10 -4.80
CA THR A 337 -3.11 0.17 -4.26
C THR A 337 -4.10 0.39 -5.39
N GLY A 338 -5.23 -0.31 -5.38
CA GLY A 338 -6.29 -0.10 -6.35
C GLY A 338 -7.46 -1.07 -6.21
N PHE A 339 -8.48 -0.88 -7.02
CA PHE A 339 -9.66 -1.73 -7.03
C PHE A 339 -10.28 -1.88 -8.42
N LYS A 340 -11.01 -2.97 -8.58
CA LYS A 340 -11.82 -3.30 -9.74
C LYS A 340 -13.29 -3.04 -9.38
N PRO A 341 -13.94 -2.00 -9.94
CA PRO A 341 -15.28 -1.60 -9.55
C PRO A 341 -16.28 -2.75 -9.57
N GLY A 342 -17.06 -2.88 -8.49
CA GLY A 342 -18.04 -3.95 -8.31
C GLY A 342 -17.46 -5.34 -8.08
N LEU A 343 -16.13 -5.56 -8.06
CA LEU A 343 -15.52 -6.89 -7.97
C LEU A 343 -14.60 -7.10 -6.76
N PHE A 344 -13.50 -6.35 -6.65
CA PHE A 344 -12.55 -6.46 -5.52
C PHE A 344 -11.63 -5.23 -5.38
N SER A 345 -10.98 -5.08 -4.23
CA SER A 345 -9.95 -4.08 -3.90
C SER A 345 -8.69 -4.77 -3.37
N LEU A 346 -7.51 -4.24 -3.72
CA LEU A 346 -6.21 -4.85 -3.47
C LEU A 346 -5.19 -3.80 -3.03
N THR A 347 -4.49 -4.08 -1.93
CA THR A 347 -3.34 -3.28 -1.46
C THR A 347 -2.16 -4.17 -1.13
N LEU A 348 -0.96 -3.62 -1.29
CA LEU A 348 0.31 -4.33 -1.13
C LEU A 348 1.10 -3.74 0.05
N ASN A 349 1.45 -4.58 1.02
CA ASN A 349 2.41 -4.25 2.06
C ASN A 349 3.65 -5.14 1.90
N GLU A 350 4.84 -4.55 2.00
CA GLU A 350 6.08 -5.31 2.01
C GLU A 350 6.26 -6.16 3.27
N ARG A 351 6.98 -7.28 3.11
CA ARG A 351 7.25 -8.25 4.15
C ARG A 351 8.73 -8.60 4.23
N PHE A 352 9.39 -8.12 5.29
CA PHE A 352 10.79 -8.41 5.55
C PHE A 352 11.03 -9.90 5.86
N SER A 353 12.09 -10.47 5.28
CA SER A 353 12.51 -11.86 5.50
C SER A 353 13.95 -12.06 5.05
N PRO A 354 14.74 -12.96 5.68
CA PRO A 354 16.10 -13.29 5.19
C PRO A 354 16.10 -13.82 3.75
N ASN A 355 15.06 -14.54 3.33
CA ASN A 355 14.83 -14.88 1.92
C ASN A 355 13.98 -13.79 1.24
N GLY A 356 14.49 -12.57 1.26
CA GLY A 356 13.84 -11.35 0.80
C GLY A 356 14.00 -11.07 -0.71
N GLY A 357 13.61 -9.87 -1.14
CA GLY A 357 13.66 -9.44 -2.55
C GLY A 357 15.04 -9.58 -3.19
N TYR A 358 16.13 -9.36 -2.45
CA TYR A 358 17.50 -9.47 -2.96
C TYR A 358 17.83 -10.89 -3.48
N MET A 359 17.34 -11.94 -2.81
CA MET A 359 17.46 -13.31 -3.28
C MET A 359 16.58 -13.59 -4.51
N GLY A 360 15.46 -12.88 -4.65
CA GLY A 360 14.63 -12.89 -5.86
C GLY A 360 15.32 -12.28 -7.07
N VAL A 361 15.89 -11.08 -6.91
CA VAL A 361 16.63 -10.38 -7.97
C VAL A 361 17.90 -11.14 -8.35
N LEU A 362 18.61 -11.73 -7.37
CA LEU A 362 19.78 -12.58 -7.65
C LEU A 362 19.41 -13.85 -8.42
N GLU A 363 18.36 -14.57 -8.02
CA GLU A 363 17.86 -15.73 -8.80
C GLU A 363 17.45 -15.32 -10.23
N TRP A 364 16.82 -14.16 -10.40
CA TRP A 364 16.39 -13.63 -11.71
C TRP A 364 17.58 -13.30 -12.63
N ILE A 365 18.61 -12.62 -12.11
CA ILE A 365 19.85 -12.28 -12.84
C ILE A 365 20.61 -13.56 -13.22
N LEU A 366 20.62 -14.57 -12.35
CA LEU A 366 21.17 -15.91 -12.63
C LEU A 366 20.27 -16.77 -13.54
N GLY A 367 19.30 -16.16 -14.25
CA GLY A 367 18.49 -16.76 -15.30
C GLY A 367 17.20 -17.44 -14.83
N LYS A 368 16.95 -17.55 -13.52
CA LYS A 368 15.76 -18.23 -12.97
C LYS A 368 14.57 -17.26 -12.88
N LYS A 369 13.91 -17.06 -14.02
CA LYS A 369 12.82 -16.09 -14.21
C LYS A 369 11.42 -16.71 -14.03
N ASP A 370 11.25 -17.60 -13.05
CA ASP A 370 10.01 -18.37 -12.79
C ASP A 370 9.07 -17.72 -11.77
N ALA A 371 9.26 -16.42 -11.48
CA ALA A 371 8.53 -15.66 -10.47
C ALA A 371 8.19 -14.25 -10.98
N MET A 372 7.16 -13.61 -10.40
CA MET A 372 6.73 -12.26 -10.77
C MET A 372 7.16 -11.21 -9.72
N TRP A 373 7.44 -9.99 -10.18
CA TRP A 373 7.65 -8.81 -9.34
C TRP A 373 6.35 -8.49 -8.58
N ILE A 374 6.42 -8.11 -7.30
CA ILE A 374 5.21 -7.98 -6.46
C ILE A 374 4.27 -6.86 -6.96
N GLY A 375 4.82 -5.78 -7.50
CA GLY A 375 4.01 -4.74 -8.17
C GLY A 375 3.41 -5.14 -9.53
N PHE A 376 3.99 -6.14 -10.21
CA PHE A 376 3.53 -6.56 -11.54
C PHE A 376 2.42 -7.63 -11.45
N ILE A 377 2.45 -8.50 -10.43
CA ILE A 377 1.35 -9.46 -10.19
C ILE A 377 0.08 -8.75 -9.71
N THR A 378 0.19 -7.73 -8.85
CA THR A 378 -0.97 -6.92 -8.42
C THR A 378 -1.61 -6.16 -9.59
N ARG A 379 -0.81 -5.50 -10.44
CA ARG A 379 -1.27 -4.89 -11.70
C ARG A 379 -1.94 -5.91 -12.62
N SER A 380 -1.34 -7.10 -12.79
CA SER A 380 -1.90 -8.18 -13.62
C SER A 380 -3.25 -8.69 -13.10
N VAL A 381 -3.39 -8.82 -11.78
CA VAL A 381 -4.65 -9.23 -11.11
C VAL A 381 -5.71 -8.14 -11.26
N LEU A 382 -5.42 -6.89 -10.94
CA LEU A 382 -6.35 -5.76 -11.12
C LEU A 382 -6.82 -5.64 -12.58
N GLU A 383 -5.92 -5.72 -13.55
CA GLU A 383 -6.26 -5.58 -14.96
C GLU A 383 -7.08 -6.78 -15.49
N ASN A 384 -6.71 -8.02 -15.13
CA ASN A 384 -7.27 -9.21 -15.81
C ASN A 384 -8.25 -10.04 -14.98
N SER A 385 -8.09 -10.15 -13.66
CA SER A 385 -8.96 -11.03 -12.85
C SER A 385 -10.39 -10.52 -12.72
N THR A 386 -11.32 -11.46 -12.56
CA THR A 386 -12.76 -11.26 -12.71
C THR A 386 -13.55 -11.44 -11.41
N SER A 387 -12.93 -11.94 -10.34
CA SER A 387 -13.58 -12.11 -9.03
C SER A 387 -12.57 -12.08 -7.86
N TYR A 388 -13.09 -11.89 -6.65
CA TYR A 388 -12.33 -11.97 -5.39
C TYR A 388 -11.61 -13.31 -5.23
N GLU A 389 -12.31 -14.45 -5.38
CA GLU A 389 -11.69 -15.77 -5.21
C GLU A 389 -10.65 -16.11 -6.30
N GLU A 390 -10.83 -15.62 -7.53
CA GLU A 390 -9.82 -15.76 -8.59
C GLU A 390 -8.54 -14.97 -8.24
N ALA A 391 -8.69 -13.69 -7.88
CA ALA A 391 -7.60 -12.83 -7.45
C ALA A 391 -6.86 -13.42 -6.23
N LYS A 392 -7.60 -13.86 -5.21
CA LYS A 392 -7.11 -14.54 -4.00
C LYS A 392 -6.33 -15.81 -4.34
N ASN A 393 -6.86 -16.67 -5.21
CA ASN A 393 -6.20 -17.91 -5.66
C ASN A 393 -4.86 -17.63 -6.37
N ILE A 394 -4.83 -16.62 -7.25
CA ILE A 394 -3.60 -16.17 -7.94
C ILE A 394 -2.59 -15.61 -6.93
N LEU A 395 -3.01 -14.65 -6.11
CA LEU A 395 -2.16 -13.99 -5.10
C LEU A 395 -1.64 -14.97 -4.03
N THR A 396 -2.34 -16.08 -3.78
CA THR A 396 -1.91 -17.18 -2.89
C THR A 396 -0.83 -18.06 -3.53
N LYS A 397 -0.94 -18.36 -4.82
CA LYS A 397 -0.17 -19.44 -5.49
C LYS A 397 0.99 -18.96 -6.37
N THR A 398 0.92 -17.77 -6.97
CA THR A 398 1.96 -17.28 -7.89
C THR A 398 3.30 -17.08 -7.16
N LYS A 399 4.39 -17.59 -7.74
CA LYS A 399 5.76 -17.35 -7.27
C LYS A 399 6.11 -15.87 -7.44
N ILE A 400 6.73 -15.26 -6.43
CA ILE A 400 7.05 -13.83 -6.40
C ILE A 400 8.51 -13.56 -6.02
N LEU A 401 9.10 -12.47 -6.52
CA LEU A 401 10.51 -12.14 -6.28
C LEU A 401 10.75 -11.74 -4.81
N ALA A 402 9.94 -10.85 -4.24
CA ALA A 402 9.96 -10.46 -2.84
C ALA A 402 8.83 -11.14 -2.03
N PRO A 403 9.00 -11.40 -0.72
CA PRO A 403 7.88 -11.71 0.17
C PRO A 403 6.95 -10.50 0.32
N ALA A 404 5.66 -10.73 0.59
CA ALA A 404 4.66 -9.66 0.69
C ALA A 404 3.53 -10.01 1.67
N TYR A 405 2.69 -9.02 1.98
CA TYR A 405 1.30 -9.22 2.36
C TYR A 405 0.41 -8.64 1.26
N PHE A 406 -0.48 -9.46 0.69
CA PHE A 406 -1.57 -8.97 -0.14
C PHE A 406 -2.81 -8.83 0.74
N ILE A 407 -3.37 -7.62 0.83
CA ILE A 407 -4.63 -7.38 1.52
C ILE A 407 -5.69 -7.22 0.43
N LEU A 408 -6.73 -8.05 0.48
CA LEU A 408 -7.74 -8.17 -0.57
C LEU A 408 -9.14 -8.08 0.05
N GLY A 409 -10.02 -7.27 -0.50
CA GLY A 409 -11.44 -7.21 -0.18
C GLY A 409 -12.30 -7.42 -1.43
N GLY A 410 -13.40 -8.15 -1.34
CA GLY A 410 -14.29 -8.48 -2.45
C GLY A 410 -15.48 -7.54 -2.57
N ASN A 411 -16.65 -8.09 -2.87
CA ASN A 411 -17.91 -7.36 -3.03
C ASN A 411 -19.07 -7.88 -2.15
N LYS A 412 -18.82 -8.85 -1.25
CA LYS A 412 -19.81 -9.43 -0.32
C LYS A 412 -19.28 -9.55 1.12
N SER A 413 -20.21 -9.68 2.07
CA SER A 413 -19.96 -10.12 3.47
C SER A 413 -18.94 -11.27 3.54
N GLY A 414 -17.96 -11.17 4.42
CA GLY A 414 -16.88 -12.16 4.60
C GLY A 414 -15.77 -12.16 3.53
N GLU A 415 -15.94 -11.52 2.37
CA GLU A 415 -14.90 -11.45 1.33
C GLU A 415 -13.80 -10.43 1.70
N GLY A 416 -12.99 -10.72 2.71
CA GLY A 416 -11.80 -9.90 3.02
C GLY A 416 -10.71 -10.73 3.67
N CYS A 417 -9.46 -10.57 3.24
CA CYS A 417 -8.34 -11.36 3.76
C CYS A 417 -6.98 -10.66 3.70
N VAL A 418 -6.06 -11.16 4.53
CA VAL A 418 -4.62 -10.88 4.46
C VAL A 418 -3.89 -12.16 4.08
N ILE A 419 -3.34 -12.20 2.86
CA ILE A 419 -2.53 -13.30 2.35
C ILE A 419 -1.07 -13.01 2.71
N THR A 420 -0.51 -13.72 3.69
CA THR A 420 0.91 -13.59 4.06
C THR A 420 1.75 -14.48 3.14
N ARG A 421 2.68 -13.88 2.39
CA ARG A 421 3.45 -14.57 1.34
C ARG A 421 4.94 -14.69 1.65
N GLY A 422 5.46 -15.90 1.49
CA GLY A 422 6.84 -16.12 1.10
C GLY A 422 6.98 -16.13 -0.44
N ARG A 423 8.22 -16.00 -0.92
CA ARG A 423 8.54 -16.01 -2.37
C ARG A 423 7.90 -17.18 -3.15
N LYS A 424 7.83 -18.36 -2.54
CA LYS A 424 7.37 -19.61 -3.19
C LYS A 424 5.95 -20.07 -2.79
N THR A 425 5.42 -19.62 -1.66
CA THR A 425 4.17 -20.13 -1.05
C THR A 425 3.44 -19.06 -0.24
N ALA A 426 2.16 -19.27 0.07
CA ALA A 426 1.50 -18.61 1.19
C ALA A 426 1.91 -19.25 2.53
N LEU A 427 1.94 -18.45 3.58
CA LEU A 427 2.27 -18.84 4.96
C LEU A 427 1.04 -18.78 5.89
N ASP A 428 0.10 -17.88 5.58
CA ASP A 428 -1.16 -17.67 6.29
C ASP A 428 -2.15 -16.99 5.33
N VAL A 429 -3.45 -17.27 5.48
CA VAL A 429 -4.54 -16.55 4.81
C VAL A 429 -5.55 -16.19 5.88
N TYR A 430 -5.47 -14.96 6.39
CA TYR A 430 -6.29 -14.51 7.50
C TYR A 430 -7.53 -13.77 7.00
N GLU A 431 -8.65 -14.49 6.93
CA GLU A 431 -9.92 -13.99 6.42
C GLU A 431 -10.77 -13.28 7.49
N LEU A 432 -11.71 -12.43 7.06
CA LEU A 432 -12.81 -11.93 7.88
C LEU A 432 -13.65 -13.08 8.44
N ASN A 433 -14.33 -12.82 9.56
CA ASN A 433 -15.30 -13.76 10.11
C ASN A 433 -16.28 -13.02 11.03
N ALA A 434 -17.19 -12.21 10.45
CA ALA A 434 -18.18 -11.44 11.21
C ALA A 434 -19.01 -12.34 12.16
N LYS A 435 -19.34 -13.57 11.73
CA LYS A 435 -20.02 -14.60 12.55
C LYS A 435 -19.26 -15.02 13.82
N LYS A 436 -17.95 -14.74 13.91
CA LYS A 436 -17.09 -14.92 15.10
C LYS A 436 -16.52 -13.59 15.60
N GLY A 437 -17.24 -12.48 15.38
CA GLY A 437 -16.87 -11.13 15.83
C GLY A 437 -15.70 -10.48 15.09
N ARG A 438 -15.12 -11.14 14.07
CA ARG A 438 -13.98 -10.61 13.30
C ARG A 438 -14.49 -9.81 12.10
N TRP A 439 -14.94 -8.60 12.37
CA TRP A 439 -15.46 -7.64 11.38
C TRP A 439 -14.37 -6.80 10.70
N TYR A 440 -13.10 -6.96 11.07
CA TYR A 440 -11.98 -6.35 10.34
C TYR A 440 -10.76 -7.28 10.23
N VAL A 441 -9.92 -7.00 9.24
CA VAL A 441 -8.52 -7.42 9.18
C VAL A 441 -7.64 -6.19 8.99
N ALA A 442 -6.51 -6.13 9.71
CA ALA A 442 -5.58 -5.00 9.68
C ALA A 442 -4.14 -5.52 9.63
N GLN A 443 -3.35 -5.01 8.68
CA GLN A 443 -2.00 -5.46 8.39
C GLN A 443 -1.03 -4.29 8.23
N THR A 444 0.14 -4.43 8.85
CA THR A 444 1.30 -3.52 8.68
C THR A 444 2.41 -4.26 7.91
N ASN A 445 3.65 -4.28 8.40
CA ASN A 445 4.79 -4.95 7.76
C ASN A 445 5.30 -6.21 8.50
N TYR A 446 4.62 -6.62 9.59
CA TYR A 446 5.01 -7.77 10.43
C TYR A 446 4.05 -8.96 10.30
N ASP A 447 4.53 -10.18 10.60
CA ASP A 447 3.66 -11.36 10.60
C ASP A 447 2.58 -11.23 11.69
N ARG A 448 1.37 -11.74 11.41
CA ARG A 448 0.22 -11.61 12.32
C ARG A 448 0.38 -12.40 13.63
N TRP A 449 1.18 -13.47 13.59
CA TRP A 449 1.49 -14.36 14.72
C TRP A 449 2.84 -14.03 15.38
N LYS A 450 3.41 -12.86 15.10
CA LYS A 450 4.60 -12.33 15.78
C LYS A 450 4.27 -10.98 16.39
N ASN A 451 5.04 -10.62 17.41
CA ASN A 451 5.08 -9.24 17.89
C ASN A 451 5.57 -8.31 16.76
N PRO A 452 5.03 -7.08 16.64
CA PRO A 452 5.65 -6.01 15.86
C PRO A 452 7.07 -5.71 16.34
N PHE A 453 7.83 -4.96 15.54
CA PHE A 453 9.11 -4.43 16.02
C PHE A 453 8.83 -3.36 17.09
N PHE A 454 9.60 -3.34 18.17
CA PHE A 454 9.26 -2.52 19.35
C PHE A 454 9.28 -0.99 19.12
N LEU A 455 9.84 -0.53 18.00
CA LEU A 455 9.77 0.86 17.55
C LEU A 455 8.65 1.12 16.53
N ASP A 456 8.28 0.16 15.69
CA ASP A 456 7.12 0.22 14.79
C ASP A 456 6.04 -0.78 15.24
N ASP A 457 5.16 -0.31 16.12
CA ASP A 457 3.84 -0.90 16.28
C ASP A 457 2.74 0.07 15.85
N ARG A 458 2.56 0.23 14.54
CA ARG A 458 1.33 0.82 13.95
C ARG A 458 0.12 -0.13 14.03
N ARG A 459 0.29 -1.43 14.32
CA ARG A 459 -0.78 -2.44 14.30
C ARG A 459 -1.69 -2.30 15.52
N THR A 460 -1.14 -2.21 16.73
CA THR A 460 -1.89 -2.07 17.98
C THR A 460 -2.76 -0.81 18.02
N PRO A 461 -2.25 0.41 17.74
CA PRO A 461 -3.09 1.61 17.68
C PRO A 461 -4.15 1.54 16.58
N THR A 462 -3.84 0.99 15.39
CA THR A 462 -4.85 0.73 14.35
C THR A 462 -6.01 -0.11 14.89
N LYS A 463 -5.71 -1.23 15.55
CA LYS A 463 -6.73 -2.11 16.14
C LYS A 463 -7.48 -1.46 17.31
N MET A 464 -6.80 -0.67 18.13
CA MET A 464 -7.41 0.09 19.24
C MET A 464 -8.46 1.07 18.71
N CYS A 465 -8.13 1.83 17.67
CA CYS A 465 -9.02 2.84 17.11
C CYS A 465 -10.16 2.23 16.27
N LEU A 466 -9.94 1.10 15.58
CA LEU A 466 -11.02 0.31 14.99
C LEU A 466 -11.98 -0.23 16.06
N ASN A 467 -11.46 -0.81 17.15
CA ASN A 467 -12.28 -1.29 18.27
C ASN A 467 -13.12 -0.15 18.89
N ARG A 468 -12.52 1.03 19.09
CA ARG A 468 -13.19 2.22 19.67
C ARG A 468 -14.21 2.86 18.71
N THR A 469 -14.00 2.75 17.39
CA THR A 469 -14.99 3.12 16.36
C THR A 469 -16.19 2.17 16.39
N SER A 470 -15.94 0.87 16.58
CA SER A 470 -16.89 -0.25 16.45
C SER A 470 -17.42 -0.48 15.04
N GLN A 471 -17.97 -1.68 14.82
CA GLN A 471 -18.56 -2.11 13.55
C GLN A 471 -19.77 -1.25 13.11
N GLN A 472 -20.47 -0.61 14.06
CA GLN A 472 -21.67 0.16 13.78
C GLN A 472 -21.37 1.52 13.11
N ASN A 473 -20.20 2.11 13.42
CA ASN A 473 -19.85 3.48 13.00
C ASN A 473 -18.76 3.50 11.91
N ILE A 474 -18.44 2.35 11.28
CA ILE A 474 -17.38 2.28 10.28
C ILE A 474 -17.83 2.91 8.95
N SER A 475 -17.00 3.81 8.43
CA SER A 475 -17.28 4.65 7.26
C SER A 475 -15.96 5.13 6.66
N PHE A 476 -15.98 5.81 5.50
CA PHE A 476 -14.80 6.52 4.99
C PHE A 476 -14.25 7.53 6.01
N ALA A 477 -15.12 8.28 6.69
CA ALA A 477 -14.70 9.28 7.67
C ALA A 477 -13.97 8.65 8.87
N THR A 478 -14.56 7.63 9.49
CA THR A 478 -13.98 6.96 10.66
C THR A 478 -12.81 6.03 10.30
N MET A 479 -12.74 5.51 9.08
CA MET A 479 -11.53 4.86 8.54
C MET A 479 -10.39 5.87 8.38
N TYR A 480 -10.68 7.07 7.85
CA TYR A 480 -9.70 8.13 7.69
C TYR A 480 -9.23 8.72 9.04
N ASP A 481 -10.08 8.76 10.05
CA ASP A 481 -9.73 9.08 11.44
C ASP A 481 -8.67 8.10 12.01
N VAL A 482 -8.90 6.78 11.86
CA VAL A 482 -7.93 5.74 12.24
C VAL A 482 -6.61 5.92 11.50
N LEU A 483 -6.68 6.11 10.17
CA LEU A 483 -5.52 6.33 9.29
C LEU A 483 -4.88 7.73 9.42
N SER A 484 -5.42 8.60 10.28
CA SER A 484 -4.87 9.92 10.62
C SER A 484 -4.26 9.99 12.03
N THR A 485 -4.32 8.91 12.80
CA THR A 485 -3.83 8.84 14.18
C THR A 485 -2.37 8.41 14.22
N LYS A 486 -1.48 9.20 14.82
CA LYS A 486 -0.06 8.83 15.06
C LYS A 486 0.04 7.60 15.97
N PRO A 487 0.81 6.54 15.62
CA PRO A 487 1.84 6.47 14.58
C PRO A 487 1.35 5.92 13.22
N VAL A 488 0.06 5.57 13.08
CA VAL A 488 -0.51 5.03 11.84
C VAL A 488 -0.38 6.04 10.70
N LEU A 489 -0.56 7.32 11.02
CA LEU A 489 0.01 8.44 10.28
C LEU A 489 1.41 8.75 10.84
N ASN A 490 2.42 8.82 9.96
CA ASN A 490 3.83 9.02 10.31
C ASN A 490 4.52 9.93 9.27
N LYS A 491 5.80 10.27 9.50
CA LYS A 491 6.60 11.09 8.57
C LYS A 491 6.83 10.46 7.20
N LEU A 492 6.75 9.12 7.09
CA LEU A 492 6.89 8.39 5.83
C LEU A 492 5.59 8.36 5.03
N THR A 493 4.43 8.65 5.63
CA THR A 493 3.13 8.59 4.95
C THR A 493 3.03 9.61 3.82
N VAL A 494 3.08 9.12 2.57
CA VAL A 494 2.93 9.89 1.34
C VAL A 494 1.45 10.17 1.05
N PHE A 495 0.62 9.13 1.09
CA PHE A 495 -0.82 9.22 0.81
C PHE A 495 -1.68 8.25 1.64
N THR A 496 -2.94 8.62 1.80
CA THR A 496 -4.01 7.75 2.33
C THR A 496 -5.04 7.49 1.25
N THR A 497 -5.44 6.23 1.05
CA THR A 497 -6.49 5.83 0.10
C THR A 497 -7.65 5.17 0.82
N LEU A 498 -8.87 5.49 0.41
CA LEU A 498 -10.14 4.88 0.83
C LEU A 498 -10.83 4.28 -0.41
N MET A 499 -11.33 3.05 -0.30
CA MET A 499 -11.99 2.33 -1.40
C MET A 499 -13.30 1.69 -0.95
N ASP A 500 -14.32 1.86 -1.78
CA ASP A 500 -15.65 1.24 -1.66
C ASP A 500 -15.94 0.50 -2.97
N VAL A 501 -15.85 -0.83 -2.91
CA VAL A 501 -15.91 -1.68 -4.11
C VAL A 501 -17.28 -1.65 -4.76
N THR A 502 -18.36 -1.67 -3.97
CA THR A 502 -19.73 -1.79 -4.49
C THR A 502 -20.32 -0.45 -4.92
N LYS A 503 -19.90 0.68 -4.30
CA LYS A 503 -20.26 2.03 -4.77
C LYS A 503 -19.36 2.55 -5.90
N GLY A 504 -18.23 1.88 -6.19
CA GLY A 504 -17.31 2.32 -7.24
C GLY A 504 -16.46 3.53 -6.85
N GLN A 505 -16.27 3.79 -5.56
CA GLN A 505 -15.55 4.97 -5.06
C GLN A 505 -14.09 4.61 -4.70
N LEU A 506 -13.16 5.46 -5.14
CA LEU A 506 -11.78 5.50 -4.66
C LEU A 506 -11.42 6.96 -4.42
N GLU A 507 -10.92 7.25 -3.23
CA GLU A 507 -10.48 8.59 -2.81
C GLU A 507 -9.06 8.49 -2.28
N THR A 508 -8.16 9.37 -2.73
CA THR A 508 -6.77 9.39 -2.25
C THR A 508 -6.31 10.82 -1.99
N TYR A 509 -5.65 11.00 -0.85
CA TYR A 509 -5.27 12.29 -0.29
C TYR A 509 -3.78 12.28 0.08
N LEU A 510 -3.05 13.32 -0.32
CA LEU A 510 -1.67 13.52 0.08
C LEU A 510 -1.61 13.85 1.57
N ARG A 511 -0.67 13.23 2.29
CA ARG A 511 -0.56 13.38 3.75
C ARG A 511 0.63 14.20 4.16
N ASP A 512 0.52 14.73 5.37
CA ASP A 512 1.62 15.31 6.14
C ASP A 512 1.53 14.86 7.59
N CYS A 513 2.69 14.83 8.26
CA CYS A 513 2.76 14.60 9.70
C CYS A 513 3.58 15.72 10.36
N PRO A 514 2.91 16.81 10.81
CA PRO A 514 3.54 17.91 11.52
C PRO A 514 4.21 17.46 12.81
N ASP A 515 5.30 18.13 13.15
CA ASP A 515 6.06 17.86 14.36
C ASP A 515 5.25 18.18 15.63
N PRO A 516 5.46 17.41 16.72
CA PRO A 516 6.29 16.21 16.78
C PRO A 516 5.59 14.99 16.13
N CYS A 517 6.29 14.26 15.26
CA CYS A 517 5.77 13.03 14.65
C CYS A 517 6.86 11.97 14.46
N ILE A 518 6.45 10.69 14.54
CA ILE A 518 7.33 9.52 14.41
C ILE A 518 7.94 9.41 13.00
N GLY A 519 9.22 9.05 12.95
CA GLY A 519 10.07 9.14 11.75
C GLY A 519 10.16 7.87 10.89
N TRP A 520 9.48 6.79 11.25
CA TRP A 520 9.74 5.42 10.77
C TRP A 520 8.47 4.57 10.76
#